data_AF-A0A355Q513-F1
#
_entry.id   AF-A0A355Q513-F1
#
_cell.length_a   1.000
_cell.length_b   1.000
_cell.length_c   1.000
_cell.angle_alpha   90.00
_cell.angle_beta   90.00
_cell.angle_gamma   90.00
#
_symmetry.space_group_name_H-M   'P 1'
#
loop_
_entity.id
_entity.type
_entity.pdbx_description
1 polymer ?
#
loop_
_entity_poly.entity_id
_entity_poly.type
_entity_poly.pdbx_seq_one_letter_code
_entity_poly.pdbx_strand_id
1 'polypeptide(L)'
;MNSELAQHSQFKDAETGQFHLKTLITWPLFLLFRFIEWPMKRLQSLLGLGPMPYVFLLPNLCFFGLFVVLPLFVNFAFSLTGGTNLYLDDRAFTGTEQYAFLLDCGNYADPLSCREDRFWKGLFNTATFITLQLTFLVLFSLITALVLNKKIR
;
A
#
# COMPACT_ATOMS: atom_id res chain seq x y z
N MET A 1 51.55 -16.15 -46.21
CA MET A 1 51.94 -15.67 -44.88
C MET A 1 51.80 -14.15 -44.68
N ASN A 2 51.21 -13.39 -45.64
CA ASN A 2 50.94 -11.95 -45.48
C ASN A 2 49.44 -11.62 -45.38
N SER A 3 48.56 -12.58 -45.66
CA SER A 3 47.09 -12.41 -45.61
C SER A 3 46.53 -12.54 -44.19
N GLU A 4 47.11 -13.36 -43.33
CA GLU A 4 46.62 -13.56 -41.95
C GLU A 4 46.93 -12.38 -41.02
N LEU A 5 48.07 -11.69 -41.23
CA LEU A 5 48.46 -10.51 -40.44
C LEU A 5 47.52 -9.32 -40.67
N ALA A 6 46.99 -9.14 -41.88
CA ALA A 6 46.04 -8.07 -42.20
C ALA A 6 44.64 -8.31 -41.60
N GLN A 7 44.26 -9.59 -41.47
CA GLN A 7 42.96 -9.98 -40.94
C GLN A 7 42.92 -9.86 -39.41
N HIS A 8 44.04 -10.14 -38.75
CA HIS A 8 44.19 -10.01 -37.30
C HIS A 8 44.28 -8.55 -36.81
N SER A 9 44.78 -7.62 -37.65
CA SER A 9 44.74 -6.18 -37.34
C SER A 9 43.34 -5.59 -37.51
N GLN A 10 42.63 -5.93 -38.59
CA GLN A 10 41.26 -5.44 -38.80
C GLN A 10 40.27 -5.86 -37.70
N PHE A 11 40.42 -7.07 -37.15
CA PHE A 11 39.52 -7.55 -36.10
C PHE A 11 39.72 -6.81 -34.77
N LYS A 12 40.96 -6.45 -34.44
CA LYS A 12 41.31 -5.68 -33.24
C LYS A 12 40.80 -4.23 -33.30
N ASP A 13 40.84 -3.62 -34.48
CA ASP A 13 40.37 -2.24 -34.69
C ASP A 13 38.83 -2.14 -34.59
N ALA A 14 38.10 -3.17 -35.06
CA ALA A 14 36.64 -3.25 -34.95
C ALA A 14 36.17 -3.44 -33.50
N GLU A 15 36.89 -4.23 -32.69
CA GLU A 15 36.54 -4.51 -31.30
C GLU A 15 36.84 -3.30 -30.39
N THR A 16 37.95 -2.59 -30.63
CA THR A 16 38.35 -1.38 -29.90
C THR A 16 37.38 -0.21 -30.13
N GLY A 17 36.86 -0.06 -31.37
CA GLY A 17 35.88 0.97 -31.71
C GLY A 17 34.50 0.76 -31.06
N GLN A 18 34.05 -0.48 -30.92
CA GLN A 18 32.78 -0.80 -30.25
C GLN A 18 32.85 -0.61 -28.73
N PHE A 19 34.01 -0.84 -28.11
CA PHE A 19 34.22 -0.66 -26.67
C PHE A 19 34.16 0.83 -26.25
N HIS A 20 34.71 1.72 -27.09
CA HIS A 20 34.72 3.17 -26.87
C HIS A 20 33.35 3.83 -27.11
N LEU A 21 32.57 3.32 -28.07
CA LEU A 21 31.23 3.84 -28.37
C LEU A 21 30.22 3.50 -27.27
N LYS A 22 30.33 2.31 -26.67
CA LYS A 22 29.47 1.87 -25.56
C LYS A 22 29.77 2.59 -24.24
N THR A 23 31.01 3.04 -24.03
CA THR A 23 31.41 3.80 -22.83
C THR A 23 30.96 5.26 -22.87
N LEU A 24 30.93 5.89 -24.06
CA LEU A 24 30.44 7.26 -24.21
C LEU A 24 28.93 7.38 -23.97
N ILE A 25 28.13 6.41 -24.42
CA ILE A 25 26.67 6.39 -24.24
C ILE A 25 26.25 6.08 -22.80
N THR A 26 27.06 5.30 -22.05
CA THR A 26 26.72 4.88 -20.69
C THR A 26 27.22 5.83 -19.60
N TRP A 27 28.10 6.78 -19.92
CA TRP A 27 28.62 7.77 -18.98
C TRP A 27 27.56 8.64 -18.26
N PRO A 28 26.54 9.21 -18.93
CA PRO A 28 25.50 9.97 -18.24
C PRO A 28 24.68 9.09 -17.28
N LEU A 29 24.51 7.82 -17.62
CA LEU A 29 23.82 6.84 -16.78
C LEU A 29 24.63 6.56 -15.50
N PHE A 30 25.94 6.39 -15.61
CA PHE A 30 26.84 6.20 -14.46
C PHE A 30 26.86 7.41 -13.51
N LEU A 31 26.76 8.63 -14.04
CA LEU A 31 26.73 9.86 -13.23
C LEU A 31 25.44 9.96 -12.42
N LEU A 32 24.32 9.52 -13.00
CA LEU A 32 23.02 9.43 -12.35
C LEU A 32 23.00 8.34 -11.26
N PHE A 33 23.62 7.18 -11.53
CA PHE A 33 23.82 6.12 -10.52
C PHE A 33 24.68 6.61 -9.36
N ARG A 34 25.79 7.31 -9.61
CA ARG A 34 26.67 7.83 -8.54
C ARG A 34 25.97 8.87 -7.66
N PHE A 35 25.05 9.64 -8.22
CA PHE A 35 24.23 10.59 -7.46
C PHE A 35 23.24 9.87 -6.52
N ILE A 36 22.67 8.75 -6.98
CA ILE A 36 21.79 7.88 -6.16
C ILE A 36 22.56 7.07 -5.11
N GLU A 37 23.80 6.68 -5.39
CA GLU A 37 24.63 5.86 -4.49
C GLU A 37 25.14 6.64 -3.27
N TRP A 38 25.32 7.96 -3.40
CA TRP A 38 25.78 8.84 -2.33
C TRP A 38 24.88 8.88 -1.09
N PRO A 39 23.55 9.09 -1.20
CA PRO A 39 22.65 9.02 -0.04
C PRO A 39 22.58 7.59 0.52
N MET A 40 22.68 6.58 -0.35
CA MET A 40 22.58 5.18 0.07
C MET A 40 23.76 4.74 0.93
N LYS A 41 25.00 5.11 0.57
CA LYS A 41 26.21 4.85 1.39
C LYS A 41 26.19 5.62 2.72
N ARG A 42 25.69 6.85 2.71
CA ARG A 42 25.56 7.68 3.92
C ARG A 42 24.55 7.07 4.89
N LEU A 43 23.42 6.61 4.37
CA LEU A 43 22.38 5.92 5.12
C LEU A 43 22.85 4.56 5.65
N GLN A 44 23.64 3.82 4.87
CA GLN A 44 24.31 2.58 5.28
C GLN A 44 25.29 2.79 6.44
N SER A 45 26.07 3.88 6.41
CA SER A 45 27.05 4.20 7.45
C SER A 45 26.42 4.63 8.78
N LEU A 46 25.21 5.22 8.73
CA LEU A 46 24.47 5.67 9.92
C LEU A 46 23.65 4.54 10.57
N LEU A 47 23.17 3.59 9.79
CA LEU A 47 22.18 2.59 10.24
C LEU A 47 22.75 1.16 10.37
N GLY A 48 23.89 0.84 9.75
CA GLY A 48 24.47 -0.50 9.80
C GLY A 48 23.72 -1.56 8.97
N LEU A 49 24.18 -2.82 9.00
CA LEU A 49 23.68 -3.92 8.14
C LEU A 49 22.28 -4.42 8.54
N GLY A 50 21.88 -4.28 9.81
CA GLY A 50 20.60 -4.79 10.33
C GLY A 50 19.34 -4.12 9.79
N PRO A 51 19.26 -2.78 9.72
CA PRO A 51 18.04 -2.08 9.30
C PRO A 51 17.90 -1.87 7.78
N MET A 52 18.78 -2.45 6.96
CA MET A 52 18.75 -2.27 5.51
C MET A 52 17.38 -2.60 4.88
N PRO A 53 16.66 -3.68 5.28
CA PRO A 53 15.32 -3.96 4.77
C PRO A 53 14.31 -2.86 5.11
N TYR A 54 14.39 -2.27 6.30
CA TYR A 54 13.47 -1.21 6.74
C TYR A 54 13.66 0.07 5.94
N VAL A 55 14.90 0.41 5.57
CA VAL A 55 15.19 1.57 4.70
C VAL A 55 14.51 1.43 3.33
N PHE A 56 14.49 0.23 2.77
CA PHE A 56 13.78 -0.03 1.51
C PHE A 56 12.26 -0.01 1.67
N LEU A 57 11.73 -0.45 2.81
CA LEU A 57 10.30 -0.46 3.12
C LEU A 57 9.76 0.92 3.54
N LEU A 58 10.59 1.76 4.15
CA LEU A 58 10.21 3.04 4.77
C LEU A 58 9.52 4.01 3.80
N PRO A 59 9.96 4.20 2.55
CA PRO A 59 9.27 5.06 1.60
C PRO A 59 7.84 4.58 1.33
N ASN A 60 7.65 3.28 1.13
CA ASN A 60 6.32 2.69 0.90
C ASN A 60 5.43 2.85 2.15
N LEU A 61 5.98 2.54 3.33
CA LEU A 61 5.25 2.68 4.59
C LEU A 61 4.89 4.14 4.89
N CYS A 62 5.74 5.10 4.52
CA CYS A 62 5.47 6.52 4.67
C CYS A 62 4.29 6.95 3.78
N PHE A 63 4.30 6.55 2.49
CA PHE A 63 3.17 6.79 1.60
C PHE A 63 1.88 6.13 2.10
N PHE A 64 1.96 4.85 2.50
CA PHE A 64 0.82 4.12 3.07
C PHE A 64 0.29 4.82 4.32
N GLY A 65 1.16 5.23 5.24
CA GLY A 65 0.79 5.96 6.45
C GLY A 65 0.12 7.29 6.13
N LEU A 66 0.70 8.08 5.23
CA LEU A 66 0.13 9.37 4.86
C LEU A 66 -1.25 9.24 4.20
N PHE A 67 -1.48 8.21 3.38
CA PHE A 67 -2.76 8.03 2.69
C PHE A 67 -3.80 7.21 3.43
N VAL A 68 -3.43 6.39 4.41
CA VAL A 68 -4.38 5.54 5.16
C VAL A 68 -4.55 6.05 6.59
N VAL A 69 -3.45 6.34 7.28
CA VAL A 69 -3.47 6.73 8.70
C VAL A 69 -3.96 8.16 8.87
N LEU A 70 -3.50 9.10 8.03
CA LEU A 70 -3.96 10.50 8.11
C LEU A 70 -5.48 10.64 7.93
N PRO A 71 -6.13 10.12 6.87
CA PRO A 71 -7.58 10.26 6.75
C PRO A 71 -8.33 9.51 7.85
N LEU A 72 -7.79 8.42 8.40
CA LEU A 72 -8.40 7.74 9.55
C LEU A 72 -8.48 8.68 10.75
N PHE A 73 -7.39 9.38 11.10
CA PHE A 73 -7.39 10.34 12.20
C PHE A 73 -8.33 11.53 11.95
N VAL A 74 -8.38 12.02 10.72
CA VAL A 74 -9.30 13.10 10.34
C VAL A 74 -10.76 12.64 10.49
N ASN A 75 -11.12 11.45 9.99
CA ASN A 75 -12.47 10.88 10.16
C ASN A 75 -12.83 10.68 11.65
N PHE A 76 -11.87 10.29 12.48
CA PHE A 76 -12.08 10.17 13.91
C PHE A 76 -12.38 11.54 14.56
N ALA A 77 -11.63 12.58 14.20
CA ALA A 77 -11.91 13.95 14.64
C ALA A 77 -13.30 14.44 14.15
N PHE A 78 -13.66 14.14 12.90
CA PHE A 78 -15.00 14.43 12.35
C PHE A 78 -16.11 13.73 13.13
N SER A 79 -15.90 12.51 13.61
CA SER A 79 -16.91 11.78 14.36
C SER A 79 -17.14 12.31 15.79
N LEU A 80 -16.15 13.01 16.37
CA LEU A 80 -16.25 13.67 17.68
C LEU A 80 -16.84 15.09 17.60
N THR A 81 -16.89 15.67 16.39
CA THR A 81 -17.27 17.06 16.18
C THR A 81 -18.61 17.14 15.45
N GLY A 82 -19.59 17.84 16.03
CA GLY A 82 -20.95 17.92 15.52
C GLY A 82 -21.14 19.04 14.50
N GLY A 83 -22.06 18.83 13.55
CA GLY A 83 -22.49 19.86 12.59
C GLY A 83 -22.52 19.39 11.13
N THR A 84 -23.24 20.12 10.29
CA THR A 84 -23.37 19.86 8.84
C THR A 84 -22.31 20.57 7.99
N ASN A 85 -21.43 21.36 8.63
CA ASN A 85 -20.39 22.14 7.95
C ASN A 85 -19.29 21.25 7.36
N LEU A 86 -18.76 21.66 6.21
CA LEU A 86 -17.72 20.93 5.47
C LEU A 86 -16.31 21.10 6.06
N TYR A 87 -16.06 22.24 6.72
CA TYR A 87 -14.78 22.56 7.36
C TYR A 87 -14.80 22.20 8.86
N LEU A 88 -13.66 21.70 9.37
CA LEU A 88 -13.50 21.28 10.76
C LEU A 88 -13.53 22.45 11.74
N ASP A 89 -13.01 23.61 11.32
CA ASP A 89 -12.85 24.80 12.18
C ASP A 89 -14.18 25.43 12.60
N ASP A 90 -15.25 25.19 11.82
CA ASP A 90 -16.60 25.72 12.06
C ASP A 90 -17.55 24.71 12.73
N ARG A 91 -17.03 23.59 13.25
CA ARG A 91 -17.82 22.57 13.93
C ARG A 91 -17.67 22.65 15.44
N ALA A 92 -18.80 22.57 16.16
CA ALA A 92 -18.80 22.55 17.62
C ALA A 92 -18.29 21.18 18.13
N PHE A 93 -17.31 21.21 19.04
CA PHE A 93 -16.80 19.99 19.66
C PHE A 93 -17.86 19.40 20.61
N THR A 94 -18.50 18.31 20.19
CA THR A 94 -19.59 17.65 20.93
C THR A 94 -19.12 16.44 21.75
N GLY A 95 -17.82 16.09 21.66
CA GLY A 95 -17.22 14.98 22.40
C GLY A 95 -17.95 13.66 22.15
N THR A 96 -18.51 13.08 23.20
CA THR A 96 -19.21 11.77 23.15
C THR A 96 -20.72 11.87 23.04
N GLU A 97 -21.32 13.07 23.05
CA GLU A 97 -22.78 13.24 23.06
C GLU A 97 -23.44 12.68 21.78
N GLN A 98 -22.75 12.74 20.63
CA GLN A 98 -23.22 12.14 19.39
C GLN A 98 -23.35 10.62 19.49
N TYR A 99 -22.34 9.97 20.10
CA TYR A 99 -22.39 8.53 20.32
C TYR A 99 -23.43 8.15 21.36
N ALA A 100 -23.59 8.95 22.42
CA ALA A 100 -24.66 8.75 23.39
C ALA A 100 -26.03 8.86 22.73
N PHE A 101 -26.22 9.80 21.79
CA PHE A 101 -27.46 9.93 21.03
C PHE A 101 -27.74 8.71 20.13
N LEU A 102 -26.71 8.20 19.43
CA LEU A 102 -26.78 7.05 18.53
C LEU A 102 -26.97 5.70 19.26
N LEU A 103 -26.46 5.60 20.48
CA LEU A 103 -26.49 4.38 21.29
C LEU A 103 -27.59 4.40 22.36
N ASP A 104 -28.43 5.44 22.39
CA ASP A 104 -29.59 5.53 23.28
C ASP A 104 -30.71 4.59 22.80
N CYS A 105 -30.61 3.34 23.23
CA CYS A 105 -31.56 2.28 22.95
C CYS A 105 -32.02 1.64 24.26
N GLY A 106 -33.33 1.41 24.38
CA GLY A 106 -33.87 0.61 25.48
C GLY A 106 -33.46 -0.86 25.38
N ASN A 107 -33.47 -1.43 24.18
CA ASN A 107 -33.03 -2.80 23.90
C ASN A 107 -32.23 -2.86 22.59
N TYR A 108 -30.94 -3.21 22.68
CA TYR A 108 -30.06 -3.32 21.51
C TYR A 108 -30.43 -4.46 20.55
N ALA A 109 -31.23 -5.45 20.99
CA ALA A 109 -31.72 -6.53 20.14
C ALA A 109 -33.00 -6.16 19.36
N ASP A 110 -33.64 -5.03 19.68
CA ASP A 110 -34.80 -4.51 18.97
C ASP A 110 -34.52 -3.10 18.42
N PRO A 111 -34.24 -2.97 17.11
CA PRO A 111 -33.89 -1.69 16.49
C PRO A 111 -35.04 -0.68 16.48
N LEU A 112 -36.27 -1.08 16.81
CA LEU A 112 -37.43 -0.18 16.98
C LEU A 112 -37.43 0.54 18.33
N SER A 113 -36.67 0.05 19.31
CA SER A 113 -36.55 0.65 20.65
C SER A 113 -35.46 1.72 20.74
N CYS A 114 -34.70 1.93 19.66
CA CYS A 114 -33.64 2.92 19.54
C CYS A 114 -34.19 4.26 19.06
N ARG A 115 -33.70 5.37 19.62
CA ARG A 115 -34.09 6.71 19.17
C ARG A 115 -33.71 6.98 17.70
N GLU A 116 -32.58 6.45 17.25
CA GLU A 116 -32.16 6.47 15.83
C GLU A 116 -32.24 5.05 15.22
N ASP A 117 -33.40 4.72 14.67
CA ASP A 117 -33.73 3.38 14.16
C ASP A 117 -32.97 3.00 12.88
N ARG A 118 -32.61 3.99 12.03
CA ARG A 118 -31.89 3.77 10.77
C ARG A 118 -30.48 3.19 10.98
N PHE A 119 -29.77 3.64 12.01
CA PHE A 119 -28.40 3.19 12.29
C PHE A 119 -28.38 1.70 12.64
N TRP A 120 -29.20 1.27 13.61
CA TRP A 120 -29.25 -0.13 14.05
C TRP A 120 -29.85 -1.07 13.00
N LYS A 121 -30.89 -0.64 12.26
CA LYS A 121 -31.40 -1.39 11.10
C LYS A 121 -30.30 -1.59 10.04
N GLY A 122 -29.55 -0.53 9.72
CA GLY A 122 -28.42 -0.59 8.80
C GLY A 122 -27.31 -1.53 9.27
N LEU A 123 -26.98 -1.47 10.56
CA LEU A 123 -25.96 -2.32 11.18
C LEU A 123 -26.35 -3.81 11.13
N PHE A 124 -27.58 -4.17 11.54
CA PHE A 124 -28.05 -5.55 11.50
C PHE A 124 -28.15 -6.09 10.07
N ASN A 125 -28.62 -5.29 9.12
CA ASN A 125 -28.68 -5.67 7.70
C ASN A 125 -27.26 -5.93 7.15
N THR A 126 -26.31 -5.05 7.45
CA THR A 126 -24.92 -5.17 7.00
C THR A 126 -24.24 -6.37 7.65
N ALA A 127 -24.41 -6.58 8.95
CA ALA A 127 -23.86 -7.72 9.67
C ALA A 127 -24.41 -9.05 9.13
N THR A 128 -25.73 -9.13 8.90
CA THR A 128 -26.38 -10.30 8.30
C THR A 128 -25.85 -10.56 6.89
N PHE A 129 -25.74 -9.50 6.07
CA PHE A 129 -25.21 -9.60 4.71
C PHE A 129 -23.76 -10.11 4.70
N ILE A 130 -22.86 -9.51 5.49
CA ILE A 130 -21.45 -9.91 5.57
C ILE A 130 -21.33 -11.36 6.05
N THR A 131 -22.11 -11.75 7.07
CA THR A 131 -22.05 -13.11 7.63
C THR A 131 -22.48 -14.15 6.59
N LEU A 132 -23.60 -13.92 5.91
CA LEU A 132 -24.05 -14.83 4.84
C LEU A 132 -23.06 -14.83 3.67
N GLN A 133 -22.69 -13.65 3.16
CA GLN A 133 -21.80 -13.50 2.01
C GLN A 133 -20.45 -14.19 2.23
N LEU A 134 -19.76 -13.89 3.34
CA LEU A 134 -18.45 -14.48 3.64
C LEU A 134 -18.54 -15.99 3.83
N THR A 135 -19.60 -16.48 4.49
CA THR A 135 -19.81 -17.93 4.68
C THR A 135 -19.94 -18.64 3.33
N PHE A 136 -20.79 -18.12 2.44
CA PHE A 136 -20.94 -18.70 1.10
C PHE A 136 -19.65 -18.61 0.30
N LEU A 137 -18.96 -17.46 0.32
CA LEU A 137 -17.70 -17.25 -0.39
C LEU A 137 -16.64 -18.27 0.03
N VAL A 138 -16.44 -18.45 1.34
CA VAL A 138 -15.48 -19.42 1.88
C VAL A 138 -15.91 -20.85 1.56
N LEU A 139 -17.19 -21.18 1.71
CA LEU A 139 -17.72 -22.51 1.41
C LEU A 139 -17.52 -22.89 -0.06
N PHE A 140 -17.88 -22.00 -0.99
CA PHE A 140 -17.65 -22.24 -2.42
C PHE A 140 -16.15 -22.30 -2.75
N SER A 141 -15.33 -21.41 -2.17
CA SER A 141 -13.88 -21.45 -2.35
C SER A 141 -13.28 -22.79 -1.90
N LEU A 142 -13.73 -23.34 -0.77
CA LEU A 142 -13.28 -24.64 -0.28
C LEU A 142 -13.75 -25.79 -1.19
N ILE A 143 -15.02 -25.79 -1.63
CA ILE A 143 -15.54 -26.83 -2.53
C ILE A 143 -14.74 -26.84 -3.83
N THR A 144 -14.53 -25.68 -4.45
CA THR A 144 -13.75 -25.57 -5.68
C THR A 144 -12.31 -26.03 -5.46
N ALA A 145 -11.66 -25.61 -4.36
CA ALA A 145 -10.32 -26.05 -4.02
C ALA A 145 -10.25 -27.57 -3.82
N LEU A 146 -11.25 -28.17 -3.16
CA LEU A 146 -11.30 -29.62 -2.93
C LEU A 146 -11.49 -30.40 -4.23
N VAL A 147 -12.33 -29.90 -5.15
CA VAL A 147 -12.55 -30.50 -6.47
C VAL A 147 -11.27 -30.43 -7.30
N LEU A 148 -10.58 -29.28 -7.33
CA LEU A 148 -9.37 -29.08 -8.13
C LEU A 148 -8.14 -29.80 -7.55
N ASN A 149 -8.07 -29.95 -6.23
CA ASN A 149 -6.99 -30.66 -5.55
C ASN A 149 -7.14 -32.20 -5.63
N LYS A 150 -8.26 -32.70 -6.18
CA LYS A 150 -8.47 -34.14 -6.33
C LYS A 150 -7.53 -34.66 -7.42
N LYS A 151 -6.64 -35.59 -7.07
CA LYS A 151 -5.71 -36.23 -8.02
C LYS A 151 -6.51 -36.89 -9.15
N ILE A 152 -6.26 -36.45 -10.38
CA ILE A 152 -6.71 -37.12 -11.60
C ILE A 152 -5.85 -38.38 -11.74
N ARG A 153 -6.49 -39.54 -11.83
CA ARG A 153 -5.84 -40.82 -12.12
C ARG A 153 -6.16 -41.23 -13.54
#